data_AF-A0A957Y2H7-F1
#
_entry.id   AF-A0A957Y2H7-F1
#
_cell.length_a   1.000
_cell.length_b   1.000
_cell.length_c   1.000
_cell.angle_alpha   90.00
_cell.angle_beta   90.00
_cell.angle_gamma   90.00
#
_symmetry.space_group_name_H-M   'P 1'
#
loop_
_entity.id
_entity.type
_entity.pdbx_description
1 polymer ?
#
loop_
_entity_poly.entity_id
_entity_poly.type
_entity_poly.pdbx_seq_one_letter_code
_entity_poly.pdbx_strand_id
1 'polypeptide(L)'
;MSPEAALSLDDIREIAAFIREQRTDDAPFDIAVGGETPGDDRQRAVEIAAQHAEAGATWWQESIHGLRQDLAGRAEATSWIDAMRWRIEQGPPAS
;
A
#
# COMPACT_ATOMS: atom_id res chain seq x y z
N MET A 1 -0.62 -11.21 -18.54
CA MET A 1 -1.67 -10.37 -17.95
C MET A 1 -1.13 -8.96 -17.91
N SER A 2 -1.84 -7.98 -18.46
CA SER A 2 -1.47 -6.58 -18.26
C SER A 2 -1.55 -6.32 -16.76
N PRO A 3 -0.57 -5.64 -16.12
CA PRO A 3 -0.80 -5.14 -14.78
C PRO A 3 -2.04 -4.25 -14.88
N GLU A 4 -3.10 -4.57 -14.16
CA GLU A 4 -4.10 -3.53 -13.85
C GLU A 4 -3.30 -2.37 -13.27
N ALA A 5 -3.41 -1.20 -13.89
CA ALA A 5 -2.71 -0.03 -13.39
C ALA A 5 -3.12 0.15 -11.92
N ALA A 6 -2.13 0.26 -11.04
CA ALA A 6 -2.41 0.61 -9.65
C ALA A 6 -3.25 1.90 -9.64
N LEU A 7 -4.28 1.94 -8.78
CA LEU A 7 -5.12 3.13 -8.62
C LEU A 7 -4.22 4.33 -8.28
N SER A 8 -4.45 5.44 -8.97
CA SER A 8 -3.78 6.69 -8.64
C SER A 8 -4.37 7.31 -7.36
N LEU A 9 -3.67 8.29 -6.81
CA LEU A 9 -4.19 9.06 -5.67
C LEU A 9 -5.49 9.80 -6.01
N ASP A 10 -5.65 10.23 -7.27
CA ASP A 10 -6.88 10.88 -7.72
C ASP A 10 -8.04 9.87 -7.82
N ASP A 11 -7.78 8.65 -8.31
CA ASP A 11 -8.79 7.59 -8.32
C ASP A 11 -9.29 7.28 -6.90
N ILE A 12 -8.38 7.23 -5.91
CA ILE A 12 -8.75 7.02 -4.50
C ILE A 12 -9.64 8.16 -3.99
N ARG A 13 -9.31 9.42 -4.33
CA ARG A 13 -10.14 10.59 -3.96
C ARG A 13 -11.53 10.52 -4.59
N GLU A 14 -11.61 10.18 -5.87
CA GLU A 14 -12.87 10.04 -6.59
C GLU A 14 -13.73 8.91 -6.02
N ILE A 15 -13.14 7.75 -5.75
CA ILE A 15 -13.82 6.61 -5.11
C ILE A 15 -14.32 7.01 -3.72
N ALA A 16 -13.50 7.67 -2.90
CA ALA A 16 -13.89 8.11 -1.57
C ALA A 16 -15.03 9.14 -1.62
N ALA A 17 -15.02 10.05 -2.59
CA ALA A 17 -16.10 11.01 -2.82
C ALA A 17 -17.39 10.32 -3.26
N PHE A 18 -17.31 9.42 -4.24
CA PHE A 18 -18.43 8.65 -4.72
C PHE A 18 -19.09 7.84 -3.60
N ILE A 19 -18.31 7.15 -2.77
CA ILE A 19 -18.84 6.40 -1.62
C ILE A 19 -19.59 7.35 -0.69
N ARG A 20 -19.03 8.51 -0.33
CA ARG A 20 -19.70 9.49 0.53
C ARG A 20 -21.03 9.98 -0.05
N GLU A 21 -21.11 10.18 -1.36
CA GLU A 21 -22.35 10.62 -2.04
C GLU A 21 -23.44 9.54 -2.07
N GLN A 22 -23.06 8.26 -2.15
CA GLN A 22 -24.01 7.15 -2.26
C GLN A 22 -24.50 6.61 -0.90
N ARG A 23 -23.79 6.91 0.19
CA ARG A 23 -24.16 6.41 1.52
C ARG A 23 -25.43 7.09 2.03
N THR A 24 -26.30 6.29 2.65
CA THR A 24 -27.57 6.73 3.25
C THR A 24 -27.50 6.91 4.76
N ASP A 25 -26.36 6.55 5.38
CA ASP A 25 -26.09 6.75 6.80
C ASP A 25 -24.63 7.18 7.04
N ASP A 26 -24.42 7.78 8.22
CA ASP A 26 -23.14 8.30 8.69
C ASP A 26 -22.34 7.28 9.52
N ALA A 27 -22.65 5.98 9.43
CA ALA A 27 -21.83 4.98 10.13
C ALA A 27 -20.38 5.02 9.60
N PRO A 28 -19.36 4.89 10.47
CA PRO A 28 -17.97 4.86 10.03
C PRO A 28 -17.72 3.80 8.95
N PHE A 29 -16.90 4.14 7.96
CA PHE A 29 -16.50 3.24 6.89
C PHE A 29 -15.01 3.38 6.61
N ASP A 30 -14.38 2.24 6.29
CA ASP A 30 -12.96 2.16 6.06
C ASP A 30 -12.64 1.94 4.58
N ILE A 31 -11.60 2.62 4.10
CA ILE A 31 -11.05 2.45 2.76
C ILE A 31 -9.66 1.83 2.89
N ALA A 32 -9.56 0.53 2.60
CA ALA A 32 -8.27 -0.16 2.57
C ALA A 32 -7.65 -0.05 1.18
N VAL A 33 -6.40 0.42 1.11
CA VAL A 33 -5.63 0.48 -0.12
C VAL A 33 -4.41 -0.42 -0.03
N GLY A 34 -4.21 -1.23 -1.06
CA GLY A 34 -3.05 -2.10 -1.21
C GLY A 34 -1.96 -1.42 -2.03
N GLY A 35 -0.71 -1.56 -1.60
CA GLY A 35 0.42 -1.00 -2.34
C GLY A 35 1.76 -1.46 -1.79
N GLU A 36 2.83 -0.92 -2.36
CA GLU A 36 4.20 -1.26 -1.99
C GLU A 36 4.91 -0.03 -1.43
N THR A 37 5.58 -0.19 -0.29
CA THR A 37 6.52 0.81 0.23
C THR A 37 7.94 0.25 0.26
N PRO A 38 8.96 1.10 0.06
CA PRO A 38 10.36 0.68 0.17
C PRO A 38 10.66 0.24 1.60
N GLY A 39 11.30 -0.92 1.75
CA GLY A 39 11.70 -1.43 3.07
C GLY A 39 12.97 -0.78 3.63
N ASP A 40 13.81 -0.19 2.78
CA ASP A 40 15.09 0.43 3.14
C ASP A 40 15.03 1.95 3.26
N ASP A 41 13.89 2.56 2.92
CA ASP A 41 13.63 3.99 3.06
C ASP A 41 12.34 4.24 3.85
N ARG A 42 12.49 4.31 5.17
CA ARG A 42 11.37 4.55 6.09
C ARG A 42 10.67 5.87 5.81
N GLN A 43 11.42 6.94 5.50
CA GLN A 43 10.83 8.25 5.26
C GLN A 43 9.93 8.21 4.04
N ARG A 44 10.42 7.62 2.94
CA ARG A 44 9.64 7.46 1.73
C ARG A 44 8.41 6.57 1.95
N ALA A 45 8.54 5.50 2.74
CA ALA A 45 7.41 4.65 3.10
C ALA A 45 6.31 5.43 3.83
N VAL A 46 6.67 6.27 4.80
CA VAL A 46 5.72 7.12 5.53
C VAL A 46 5.07 8.15 4.61
N GLU A 47 5.85 8.80 3.73
CA GLU A 47 5.30 9.75 2.75
C GLU A 47 4.28 9.10 1.80
N ILE A 48 4.56 7.88 1.31
CA ILE A 48 3.63 7.14 0.47
C ILE A 48 2.33 6.86 1.24
N ALA A 49 2.43 6.34 2.47
CA ALA A 49 1.24 6.05 3.29
C ALA A 49 0.43 7.33 3.60
N ALA A 50 1.11 8.45 3.90
CA ALA A 50 0.48 9.74 4.15
C ALA A 50 -0.27 10.27 2.92
N GLN A 51 0.32 10.16 1.73
CA GLN A 51 -0.34 10.56 0.47
C GLN A 51 -1.63 9.77 0.21
N HIS A 52 -1.65 8.47 0.54
CA HIS A 52 -2.85 7.64 0.41
C HIS A 52 -3.89 7.99 1.48
N ALA A 53 -3.46 8.29 2.71
CA ALA A 53 -4.35 8.77 3.76
C ALA A 53 -5.00 10.12 3.38
N GLU A 54 -4.23 11.06 2.83
CA GLU A 54 -4.74 12.34 2.29
C GLU A 54 -5.71 12.14 1.13
N ALA A 55 -5.56 11.06 0.34
CA ALA A 55 -6.48 10.70 -0.72
C ALA A 55 -7.79 10.06 -0.22
N GLY A 56 -7.83 9.62 1.04
CA GLY A 56 -9.03 9.06 1.67
C GLY A 56 -8.89 7.61 2.14
N ALA A 57 -7.72 6.97 2.01
CA ALA A 57 -7.48 5.66 2.60
C ALA A 57 -7.47 5.75 4.14
N THR A 58 -8.08 4.76 4.79
CA THR A 58 -8.04 4.63 6.26
C THR A 58 -7.16 3.46 6.72
N TRP A 59 -6.90 2.50 5.82
CA TRP A 59 -5.98 1.38 6.06
C TRP A 59 -4.99 1.21 4.91
N TRP A 60 -3.73 0.94 5.27
CA TRP A 60 -2.69 0.52 4.33
C TRP A 60 -2.48 -0.99 4.40
N GLN A 61 -2.54 -1.65 3.25
CA GLN A 61 -2.19 -3.07 3.11
C GLN A 61 -0.89 -3.18 2.32
N GLU A 62 0.19 -3.57 3.00
CA GLU A 62 1.47 -3.80 2.34
C GLU A 62 1.42 -5.07 1.47
N SER A 63 1.64 -4.91 0.17
CA SER A 63 1.70 -6.00 -0.80
C SER A 63 3.07 -6.68 -0.74
N ILE A 64 3.11 -7.98 -0.41
CA ILE A 64 4.33 -8.78 -0.42
C ILE A 64 4.15 -9.96 -1.38
N HIS A 65 4.78 -9.88 -2.56
CA HIS A 65 4.69 -10.90 -3.60
C HIS A 65 5.96 -11.01 -4.45
N GLY A 66 6.16 -12.14 -5.12
CA GLY A 66 7.38 -12.43 -5.89
C GLY A 66 7.64 -11.54 -7.10
N LEU A 67 6.68 -10.69 -7.50
CA LEU A 67 6.84 -9.72 -8.59
C LEU A 67 7.48 -8.39 -8.14
N ARG A 68 7.73 -8.22 -6.83
CA ARG A 68 8.35 -7.02 -6.27
C ARG A 68 9.82 -6.92 -6.64
N GLN A 69 10.22 -5.86 -7.32
CA GLN A 69 11.61 -5.68 -7.76
C GLN A 69 12.59 -5.54 -6.59
N ASP A 70 12.19 -4.87 -5.52
CA ASP A 70 13.01 -4.67 -4.32
C ASP A 70 13.23 -5.97 -3.51
N LEU A 71 12.33 -6.95 -3.67
CA LEU A 71 12.45 -8.27 -3.06
C LEU A 71 13.08 -9.30 -3.97
N ALA A 72 12.95 -9.17 -5.31
CA ALA A 72 13.48 -10.12 -6.27
C ALA A 72 15.00 -10.32 -6.11
N GLY A 73 15.77 -9.24 -6.05
CA GLY A 73 17.23 -9.34 -5.85
C GLY A 73 17.63 -9.97 -4.50
N ARG A 74 16.83 -9.73 -3.44
CA ARG A 74 17.05 -10.37 -2.13
C ARG A 74 16.71 -11.86 -2.16
N ALA A 75 15.64 -12.23 -2.85
CA ALA A 75 15.20 -13.60 -3.00
C ALA A 75 16.21 -14.43 -3.82
N GLU A 76 16.83 -13.84 -4.84
CA GLU A 76 17.93 -14.47 -5.59
C GLU A 76 19.17 -14.74 -4.72
N ALA A 77 19.50 -13.83 -3.81
CA ALA A 77 20.67 -13.95 -2.94
C ALA A 77 20.45 -14.88 -1.73
N THR A 78 19.21 -15.10 -1.31
CA THR A 78 18.84 -15.87 -0.12
C THR A 78 17.72 -16.87 -0.43
N SER A 79 16.48 -16.53 -0.09
CA SER A 79 15.27 -17.26 -0.46
C SER A 79 14.08 -16.30 -0.49
N TRP A 80 12.97 -16.70 -1.11
CA TRP A 80 11.72 -15.92 -1.06
C TRP A 80 11.23 -15.71 0.38
N ILE A 81 11.38 -16.71 1.26
CA ILE A 81 10.97 -16.61 2.67
C ILE A 81 11.84 -15.59 3.43
N ASP A 82 13.15 -15.56 3.16
CA ASP A 82 14.05 -14.61 3.79
C ASP A 82 13.80 -13.17 3.29
N ALA A 83 13.56 -12.99 2.00
CA ALA A 83 13.19 -11.69 1.42
C ALA A 83 11.86 -11.17 2.01
N MET A 84 10.85 -12.03 2.12
CA MET A 84 9.57 -11.71 2.76
C MET A 84 9.76 -11.35 4.24
N ARG A 85 10.49 -12.17 5.00
CA ARG A 85 10.76 -11.92 6.42
C ARG A 85 11.47 -10.59 6.62
N TRP A 86 12.49 -10.32 5.80
CA TRP A 86 13.21 -9.05 5.83
C TRP A 86 12.27 -7.85 5.67
N ARG A 87 11.31 -7.89 4.73
CA ARG A 87 10.33 -6.80 4.57
C ARG A 87 9.38 -6.69 5.75
N ILE A 88 8.89 -7.82 6.29
CA ILE A 88 8.01 -7.85 7.47
C ILE A 88 8.69 -7.22 8.69
N GLU A 89 9.99 -7.46 8.87
CA GLU A 89 10.76 -6.93 10.00
C GLU A 89 10.94 -5.40 9.95
N GLN A 90 10.78 -4.76 8.79
CA GLN A 90 10.77 -3.29 8.68
C GLN A 90 9.48 -2.66 9.23
N GLY A 91 8.45 -3.49 9.45
CA GLY A 91 7.17 -3.09 9.99
C GLY A 91 6.33 -2.24 9.02
N PRO A 92 5.20 -1.71 9.52
CA PRO A 92 4.38 -0.79 8.75
C PRO A 92 5.07 0.59 8.63
N PRO A 93 4.71 1.38 7.60
CA PRO A 93 5.07 2.79 7.54
C PRO A 93 4.31 3.53 8.65
N ALA A 94 4.91 3.63 9.85
CA ALA A 94 4.31 4.36 10.96
C ALA A 94 4.74 5.83 10.92
N SER A 95 3.75 6.72 10.99
CA SER A 95 3.88 8.16 11.19
C SER A 95 4.57 8.52 12.50
#